data_AF-A0A840BT49-F1
#
_entry.id   AF-A0A840BT49-F1
#
_cell.length_a   1.000
_cell.length_b   1.000
_cell.length_c   1.000
_cell.angle_alpha   90.00
_cell.angle_beta   90.00
_cell.angle_gamma   90.00
#
_symmetry.space_group_name_H-M   'P 1'
#
loop_
_entity.id
_entity.type
_entity.pdbx_description
1 polymer ?
#
loop_
_entity_poly.entity_id
_entity_poly.type
_entity_poly.pdbx_seq_one_letter_code
_entity_poly.pdbx_strand_id
1 'polypeptide(L)'
;MNIPDNLLDQITESARAFLLHALPYDRADNSIVCYLHGLDATELLIRWFNWSWRTISARPRDVYLSGEFIGNSLRERYKQPLEYLLSAIKSGADLRKYQSRRIDQAVVVPGSVPLKRRQDIDLMLNSFGIYHLHMSDQVEDDGFVVRSDDVLFVLFKRDHAFVIDIMPHRGSWASAHSIKVIVNNWPMANLVYKVEGAVGLSRTLNDSDRLRLLQMGANFMVELDGSCYFPGPGISASGVSIDAVRSADHVMMELERFALAAQSDSNFVSSIFVDNNIPIPINLTFKFYIDASGFGLIEPNSQTFFRLFRGSD
;
A
#
# COMPACT_ATOMS: atom_id res chain seq x y z
N MET A 1 -27.64 27.22 -9.45
CA MET A 1 -26.87 26.06 -8.97
C MET A 1 -27.06 26.01 -7.46
N ASN A 2 -27.43 24.86 -6.91
CA ASN A 2 -27.59 24.65 -5.47
C ASN A 2 -26.52 23.68 -4.96
N ILE A 3 -25.79 24.09 -3.92
CA ILE A 3 -24.79 23.28 -3.22
C ILE A 3 -25.40 22.89 -1.88
N PRO A 4 -25.45 21.60 -1.50
CA PRO A 4 -26.10 21.19 -0.26
C PRO A 4 -25.44 21.78 0.99
N ASP A 5 -26.25 22.21 1.96
CA ASP A 5 -25.76 22.73 3.26
C ASP A 5 -25.01 21.67 4.08
N ASN A 6 -25.36 20.38 3.91
CA ASN A 6 -24.69 19.24 4.54
C ASN A 6 -23.73 18.51 3.57
N LEU A 7 -23.05 19.24 2.69
CA LEU A 7 -22.19 18.66 1.65
C LEU A 7 -21.13 17.71 2.22
N LEU A 8 -20.46 18.07 3.33
CA LEU A 8 -19.43 17.24 3.95
C LEU A 8 -19.98 15.88 4.39
N ASP A 9 -21.16 15.85 5.02
CA ASP A 9 -21.81 14.61 5.43
C ASP A 9 -22.15 13.74 4.21
N GLN A 10 -22.65 14.36 3.12
CA GLN A 10 -23.00 13.64 1.90
C GLN A 10 -21.79 13.00 1.23
N ILE A 11 -20.67 13.73 1.09
CA ILE A 11 -19.46 13.19 0.44
C ILE A 11 -18.76 12.16 1.33
N THR A 12 -18.80 12.34 2.66
CA THR A 12 -18.25 11.37 3.63
C THR A 12 -19.04 10.06 3.61
N GLU A 13 -20.37 10.14 3.60
CA GLU A 13 -21.21 8.95 3.47
C GLU A 13 -21.06 8.31 2.09
N SER A 14 -20.89 9.12 1.03
CA SER A 14 -20.56 8.57 -0.29
C SER A 14 -19.22 7.83 -0.29
N ALA A 15 -18.20 8.30 0.44
CA ALA A 15 -16.93 7.61 0.57
C ALA A 15 -17.10 6.28 1.31
N ARG A 16 -17.80 6.28 2.44
CA ARG A 16 -18.14 5.06 3.18
C ARG A 16 -18.89 4.04 2.31
N ALA A 17 -19.92 4.46 1.59
CA ALA A 17 -20.70 3.59 0.70
C ALA A 17 -19.84 3.02 -0.45
N PHE A 18 -18.99 3.83 -1.06
CA PHE A 18 -18.05 3.39 -2.10
C PHE A 18 -17.10 2.32 -1.56
N LEU A 19 -16.52 2.54 -0.38
CA LEU A 19 -15.52 1.65 0.21
C LEU A 19 -16.11 0.30 0.65
N LEU A 20 -17.34 0.28 1.21
CA LEU A 20 -18.06 -0.95 1.52
C LEU A 20 -18.41 -1.77 0.27
N HIS A 21 -18.50 -1.11 -0.88
CA HIS A 21 -18.64 -1.78 -2.17
C HIS A 21 -17.29 -2.29 -2.71
N ALA A 22 -16.25 -1.46 -2.65
CA ALA A 22 -14.95 -1.72 -3.27
C ALA A 22 -14.05 -2.71 -2.51
N LEU A 23 -14.13 -2.76 -1.18
CA LEU A 23 -13.35 -3.71 -0.38
C LEU A 23 -13.80 -5.16 -0.66
N PRO A 24 -12.89 -6.10 -0.95
CA PRO A 24 -13.25 -7.51 -1.08
C PRO A 24 -13.34 -8.15 0.31
N TYR A 25 -14.54 -8.52 0.71
CA TYR A 25 -14.80 -9.30 1.92
C TYR A 25 -15.98 -10.26 1.69
N ASP A 26 -16.08 -11.27 2.54
CA ASP A 26 -17.19 -12.21 2.50
C ASP A 26 -18.49 -11.52 2.96
N ARG A 27 -19.41 -11.27 2.01
CA ARG A 27 -20.70 -10.63 2.29
C ARG A 27 -21.70 -11.58 2.96
N ALA A 28 -21.40 -12.88 3.04
CA ALA A 28 -22.20 -13.85 3.78
C ALA A 28 -21.77 -13.97 5.26
N ASP A 29 -20.57 -13.49 5.61
CA ASP A 29 -20.11 -13.47 7.00
C ASP A 29 -20.70 -12.26 7.75
N ASN A 30 -21.76 -12.51 8.51
CA ASN A 30 -22.43 -11.49 9.33
C ASN A 30 -21.49 -10.76 10.30
N SER A 31 -20.42 -11.40 10.79
CA SER A 31 -19.49 -10.77 11.71
C SER A 31 -18.62 -9.72 11.01
N ILE A 32 -18.14 -10.03 9.80
CA ILE A 32 -17.37 -9.09 8.98
C ILE A 32 -18.26 -7.97 8.47
N VAL A 33 -19.48 -8.29 8.03
CA VAL A 33 -20.47 -7.30 7.57
C VAL A 33 -20.79 -6.31 8.70
N CYS A 34 -21.16 -6.79 9.88
CA CYS A 34 -21.47 -5.95 11.03
C CYS A 34 -20.28 -5.07 11.43
N TYR A 35 -19.08 -5.66 11.46
CA TYR A 35 -17.85 -4.95 11.74
C TYR A 35 -17.61 -3.80 10.75
N LEU A 36 -17.62 -4.08 9.45
CA LEU A 36 -17.34 -3.07 8.41
C LEU A 36 -18.41 -1.99 8.34
N HIS A 37 -19.69 -2.34 8.46
CA HIS A 37 -20.79 -1.37 8.42
C HIS A 37 -20.81 -0.42 9.62
N GLY A 38 -20.21 -0.83 10.74
CA GLY A 38 -20.02 -0.01 11.94
C GLY A 38 -18.82 0.94 11.89
N LEU A 39 -17.99 0.87 10.85
CA LEU A 39 -16.86 1.77 10.66
C LEU A 39 -17.28 3.07 9.97
N ASP A 40 -16.56 4.15 10.30
CA ASP A 40 -16.62 5.41 9.57
C ASP A 40 -15.76 5.37 8.28
N ALA A 41 -15.81 6.45 7.51
CA ALA A 41 -15.07 6.55 6.26
C ALA A 41 -13.54 6.46 6.46
N THR A 42 -12.99 7.04 7.53
CA THR A 42 -11.56 7.02 7.83
C THR A 42 -11.07 5.60 8.07
N GLU A 43 -11.76 4.85 8.92
CA GLU A 43 -11.40 3.46 9.22
C GLU A 43 -11.53 2.55 7.99
N LEU A 44 -12.53 2.78 7.14
CA LEU A 44 -12.67 2.06 5.86
C LEU A 44 -11.55 2.42 4.87
N LEU A 45 -11.14 3.68 4.80
CA LEU A 45 -9.99 4.12 3.98
C LEU A 45 -8.70 3.44 4.44
N ILE A 46 -8.45 3.35 5.74
CA ILE A 46 -7.27 2.66 6.29
C ILE A 46 -7.23 1.20 5.80
N ARG A 47 -8.37 0.50 5.79
CA ARG A 47 -8.48 -0.88 5.30
C ARG A 47 -8.33 -0.96 3.79
N TRP A 48 -8.88 0.01 3.05
CA TRP A 48 -8.68 0.13 1.61
C TRP A 48 -7.20 0.25 1.29
N PHE A 49 -6.47 1.20 1.89
CA PHE A 49 -5.05 1.42 1.63
C PHE A 49 -4.21 0.21 2.01
N ASN A 50 -4.46 -0.37 3.19
CA ASN A 50 -3.79 -1.58 3.64
C ASN A 50 -3.97 -2.75 2.66
N TRP A 51 -5.17 -2.92 2.09
CA TRP A 51 -5.42 -3.97 1.12
C TRP A 51 -4.89 -3.63 -0.28
N SER A 52 -5.22 -2.46 -0.80
CA SER A 52 -4.87 -2.06 -2.17
C SER A 52 -3.37 -2.04 -2.39
N TRP A 53 -2.59 -1.61 -1.39
CA TRP A 53 -1.13 -1.58 -1.48
C TRP A 53 -0.49 -2.95 -1.38
N ARG A 54 -1.23 -3.99 -0.98
CA ARG A 54 -0.74 -5.37 -1.10
C ARG A 54 -0.82 -5.89 -2.53
N THR A 55 -1.45 -5.15 -3.44
CA THR A 55 -1.51 -5.48 -4.86
C THR A 55 -0.52 -4.62 -5.65
N ILE A 56 0.32 -5.26 -6.46
CA ILE A 56 1.26 -4.54 -7.31
C ILE A 56 0.57 -4.14 -8.61
N SER A 57 0.47 -2.83 -8.88
CA SER A 57 -0.09 -2.34 -10.14
C SER A 57 0.71 -2.83 -11.35
N ALA A 58 -0.01 -3.31 -12.37
CA ALA A 58 0.53 -3.70 -13.67
C ALA A 58 0.99 -2.44 -14.44
N ARG A 59 2.30 -2.17 -14.38
CA ARG A 59 2.93 -1.03 -15.05
C ARG A 59 4.41 -1.28 -15.30
N PRO A 60 4.96 -0.83 -16.44
CA PRO A 60 6.38 -0.96 -16.72
C PRO A 60 7.22 -0.26 -15.66
N ARG A 61 8.37 -0.86 -15.31
CA ARG A 61 9.31 -0.31 -14.33
C ARG A 61 10.73 -0.56 -14.77
N ASP A 62 11.61 0.40 -14.48
CA ASP A 62 13.05 0.20 -14.54
C ASP A 62 13.48 -0.72 -13.41
N VAL A 63 14.20 -1.79 -13.76
CA VAL A 63 14.62 -2.83 -12.81
C VAL A 63 16.07 -2.60 -12.40
N TYR A 64 16.26 -2.32 -11.11
CA TYR A 64 17.57 -2.18 -10.48
C TYR A 64 17.88 -3.43 -9.68
N LEU A 65 19.03 -4.05 -9.95
CA LEU A 65 19.48 -5.27 -9.28
C LEU A 65 20.57 -4.91 -8.27
N SER A 66 20.47 -5.41 -7.05
CA SER A 66 21.56 -5.28 -6.07
C SER A 66 22.76 -6.16 -6.45
N GLY A 67 23.94 -5.83 -5.93
CA GLY A 67 25.10 -6.70 -6.01
C GLY A 67 24.88 -8.05 -5.33
N GLU A 68 24.15 -8.07 -4.21
CA GLU A 68 23.82 -9.26 -3.45
C GLU A 68 22.92 -10.21 -4.25
N PHE A 69 21.88 -9.70 -4.91
CA PHE A 69 21.07 -10.48 -5.83
C PHE A 69 21.95 -11.05 -6.94
N ILE A 70 22.74 -10.22 -7.63
CA ILE A 70 23.60 -10.65 -8.75
C ILE A 70 24.52 -11.80 -8.34
N GLY A 71 25.13 -11.71 -7.15
CA GLY A 71 26.02 -12.72 -6.60
C GLY A 71 25.35 -13.91 -5.92
N ASN A 72 24.02 -13.92 -5.78
CA ASN A 72 23.30 -14.98 -5.08
C ASN A 72 23.28 -16.28 -5.90
N SER A 73 23.82 -17.36 -5.33
CA SER A 73 23.89 -18.67 -5.99
C SER A 73 22.53 -19.29 -6.29
N LEU A 74 21.46 -18.88 -5.57
CA LEU A 74 20.09 -19.31 -5.85
C LEU A 74 19.59 -18.81 -7.21
N ARG A 75 20.23 -17.81 -7.83
CA ARG A 75 19.88 -17.38 -9.19
C ARG A 75 20.00 -18.50 -10.20
N GLU A 76 20.99 -19.38 -10.08
CA GLU A 76 21.11 -20.52 -10.99
C GLU A 76 20.02 -21.56 -10.74
N ARG A 77 19.63 -21.77 -9.48
CA ARG A 77 18.53 -22.67 -9.12
C ARG A 77 17.19 -22.19 -9.67
N TYR A 78 16.92 -20.89 -9.62
CA TYR A 78 15.65 -20.28 -10.04
C TYR A 78 15.76 -19.53 -11.38
N LYS A 79 16.75 -19.86 -12.22
CA LYS A 79 17.12 -19.08 -13.40
C LYS A 79 15.92 -18.72 -14.29
N GLN A 80 15.19 -19.73 -14.75
CA GLN A 80 14.07 -19.53 -15.66
C GLN A 80 12.88 -18.79 -14.99
N PRO A 81 12.38 -19.19 -13.79
CA PRO A 81 11.37 -18.41 -13.08
C PRO A 81 11.76 -16.94 -12.84
N LEU A 82 13.03 -16.68 -12.51
CA LEU A 82 13.55 -15.32 -12.31
C LEU A 82 13.56 -14.52 -13.61
N GLU A 83 14.03 -15.08 -14.71
CA GLU A 83 14.02 -14.42 -16.02
C GLU A 83 12.60 -13.98 -16.40
N TYR A 84 11.60 -14.85 -16.22
CA TYR A 84 10.20 -14.51 -16.45
C TYR A 84 9.67 -13.44 -15.49
N LEU A 85 9.95 -13.57 -14.19
CA LEU A 85 9.50 -12.60 -13.20
C LEU A 85 10.09 -11.21 -13.44
N LEU A 86 11.39 -11.11 -13.68
CA LEU A 86 12.06 -9.85 -13.98
C LEU A 86 11.56 -9.25 -15.30
N SER A 87 11.31 -10.08 -16.32
CA SER A 87 10.72 -9.62 -17.57
C SER A 87 9.30 -9.10 -17.36
N ALA A 88 8.48 -9.75 -16.54
CA ALA A 88 7.12 -9.33 -16.21
C ALA A 88 7.11 -7.99 -15.46
N ILE A 89 8.03 -7.80 -14.51
CA ILE A 89 8.21 -6.52 -13.81
C ILE A 89 8.56 -5.42 -14.82
N LYS A 90 9.54 -5.66 -15.70
CA LYS A 90 10.00 -4.68 -16.68
C LYS A 90 8.92 -4.28 -17.67
N SER A 91 8.15 -5.25 -18.19
CA SER A 91 7.09 -5.00 -19.17
C SER A 91 5.81 -4.46 -18.53
N GLY A 92 5.67 -4.52 -17.21
CA GLY A 92 4.45 -4.14 -16.51
C GLY A 92 3.32 -5.14 -16.63
N ALA A 93 3.64 -6.42 -16.79
CA ALA A 93 2.63 -7.47 -16.74
C ALA A 93 2.04 -7.58 -15.32
N ASP A 94 0.87 -8.20 -15.22
CA ASP A 94 0.26 -8.49 -13.92
C ASP A 94 1.15 -9.47 -13.11
N LEU A 95 1.53 -9.04 -11.91
CA LEU A 95 2.37 -9.80 -10.99
C LEU A 95 1.56 -10.57 -9.93
N ARG A 96 0.23 -10.50 -9.97
CA ARG A 96 -0.68 -11.18 -9.04
C ARG A 96 -0.29 -12.62 -8.75
N LYS A 97 -0.02 -13.41 -9.80
CA LYS A 97 0.32 -14.84 -9.64
C LYS A 97 1.56 -15.12 -8.79
N TYR A 98 2.48 -14.16 -8.67
CA TYR A 98 3.71 -14.30 -7.88
C TYR A 98 3.54 -13.87 -6.42
N GLN A 99 2.42 -13.24 -6.06
CA GLN A 99 2.18 -12.73 -4.71
C GLN A 99 1.58 -13.82 -3.80
N SER A 100 1.48 -13.51 -2.51
CA SER A 100 0.80 -14.38 -1.55
C SER A 100 -0.70 -14.47 -1.84
N ARG A 101 -1.29 -15.67 -1.74
CA ARG A 101 -2.75 -15.88 -1.78
C ARG A 101 -3.54 -15.01 -0.82
N ARG A 102 -2.89 -14.55 0.26
CA ARG A 102 -3.52 -13.71 1.27
C ARG A 102 -3.96 -12.35 0.74
N ILE A 103 -3.48 -11.90 -0.43
CA ILE A 103 -3.93 -10.61 -1.01
C ILE A 103 -5.43 -10.60 -1.33
N ASP A 104 -6.05 -11.78 -1.40
CA ASP A 104 -7.51 -11.93 -1.56
C ASP A 104 -8.28 -11.75 -0.25
N GLN A 105 -7.59 -11.64 0.89
CA GLN A 105 -8.19 -11.31 2.19
C GLN A 105 -7.89 -9.86 2.55
N ALA A 106 -8.86 -8.96 2.33
CA ALA A 106 -8.69 -7.54 2.67
C ALA A 106 -8.93 -7.23 4.15
N VAL A 107 -9.76 -8.03 4.84
CA VAL A 107 -10.23 -7.71 6.19
C VAL A 107 -10.29 -8.97 7.05
N VAL A 108 -9.68 -8.90 8.23
CA VAL A 108 -9.91 -9.79 9.37
C VAL A 108 -10.38 -8.94 10.53
N VAL A 109 -11.50 -9.32 11.18
CA VAL A 109 -12.05 -8.58 12.33
C VAL A 109 -10.98 -8.49 13.44
N PRO A 110 -10.55 -7.29 13.88
CA PRO A 110 -9.55 -7.15 14.93
C PRO A 110 -9.95 -7.87 16.21
N GLY A 111 -8.97 -8.47 16.89
CA GLY A 111 -9.18 -9.25 18.12
C GLY A 111 -9.61 -10.70 17.89
N SER A 112 -10.07 -11.06 16.68
CA SER A 112 -10.40 -12.47 16.35
C SER A 112 -9.16 -13.37 16.34
N VAL A 113 -8.01 -12.82 15.95
CA VAL A 113 -6.70 -13.50 15.98
C VAL A 113 -5.60 -12.52 16.41
N PRO A 114 -4.49 -13.01 17.01
CA PRO A 114 -3.32 -12.18 17.26
C PRO A 114 -2.73 -11.59 15.98
N LEU A 115 -2.09 -10.42 16.07
CA LEU A 115 -1.51 -9.70 14.92
C LEU A 115 -0.64 -10.59 14.02
N LYS A 116 0.26 -11.38 14.60
CA LYS A 116 1.13 -12.32 13.85
C LYS A 116 0.39 -13.40 13.02
N ARG A 117 -0.92 -13.58 13.24
CA ARG A 117 -1.79 -14.52 12.52
C ARG A 117 -2.81 -13.83 11.62
N ARG A 118 -2.86 -12.49 11.61
CA ARG A 118 -3.73 -11.74 10.69
C ARG A 118 -3.28 -11.97 9.25
N GLN A 119 -4.23 -12.35 8.41
CA GLN A 119 -3.96 -12.64 6.99
C GLN A 119 -4.10 -11.39 6.11
N ASP A 120 -4.83 -10.40 6.60
CA ASP A 120 -5.02 -9.10 5.96
C ASP A 120 -3.85 -8.13 6.19
N ILE A 121 -2.89 -8.49 7.04
CA ILE A 121 -1.71 -7.69 7.36
C ILE A 121 -0.45 -8.37 6.82
N ASP A 122 0.28 -7.64 5.97
CA ASP A 122 1.65 -7.99 5.59
C ASP A 122 2.62 -7.07 6.32
N LEU A 123 3.19 -7.56 7.43
CA LEU A 123 4.04 -6.74 8.29
C LEU A 123 5.34 -6.29 7.60
N MET A 124 5.89 -7.08 6.68
CA MET A 124 7.12 -6.73 5.98
C MET A 124 6.85 -5.60 4.98
N LEU A 125 5.79 -5.76 4.19
CA LEU A 125 5.35 -4.72 3.28
C LEU A 125 4.94 -3.45 4.04
N ASN A 126 4.12 -3.58 5.08
CA ASN A 126 3.59 -2.42 5.80
C ASN A 126 4.69 -1.65 6.55
N SER A 127 5.72 -2.34 7.04
CA SER A 127 6.80 -1.70 7.80
C SER A 127 7.92 -1.16 6.93
N PHE A 128 8.29 -1.89 5.87
CA PHE A 128 9.50 -1.64 5.07
C PHE A 128 9.22 -1.29 3.61
N GLY A 129 7.99 -1.48 3.13
CA GLY A 129 7.64 -1.37 1.71
C GLY A 129 8.10 -2.55 0.84
N ILE A 130 8.68 -3.59 1.46
CA ILE A 130 9.29 -4.70 0.72
C ILE A 130 8.24 -5.78 0.44
N TYR A 131 8.07 -6.09 -0.84
CA TYR A 131 7.27 -7.21 -1.32
C TYR A 131 8.11 -8.49 -1.35
N HIS A 132 7.45 -9.62 -1.12
CA HIS A 132 8.03 -10.95 -1.32
C HIS A 132 7.27 -11.67 -2.43
N LEU A 133 7.98 -12.09 -3.47
CA LEU A 133 7.41 -12.75 -4.64
C LEU A 133 7.90 -14.20 -4.73
N HIS A 134 6.96 -15.12 -4.91
CA HIS A 134 7.24 -16.53 -5.17
C HIS A 134 7.83 -16.71 -6.57
N MET A 135 8.77 -17.65 -6.71
CA MET A 135 9.50 -17.89 -7.95
C MET A 135 9.27 -19.32 -8.40
N SER A 136 8.26 -19.53 -9.24
CA SER A 136 7.99 -20.81 -9.89
C SER A 136 7.44 -20.56 -11.29
N ASP A 137 7.69 -21.54 -12.16
CA ASP A 137 7.16 -21.66 -13.52
C ASP A 137 5.82 -22.40 -13.56
N GLN A 138 5.44 -23.09 -12.48
CA GLN A 138 4.18 -23.81 -12.35
C GLN A 138 3.13 -22.92 -11.70
N VAL A 139 1.98 -22.80 -12.38
CA VAL A 139 0.78 -22.11 -11.88
C VAL A 139 -0.22 -23.16 -11.44
N GLU A 140 -0.74 -23.02 -10.22
CA GLU A 140 -1.77 -23.88 -9.65
C GLU A 140 -3.17 -23.44 -10.13
N ASP A 141 -4.19 -24.27 -9.93
CA ASP A 141 -5.55 -24.04 -10.45
C ASP A 141 -6.20 -22.74 -9.95
N ASP A 142 -5.71 -22.19 -8.83
CA ASP A 142 -6.16 -20.92 -8.27
C ASP A 142 -5.47 -19.68 -8.88
N GLY A 143 -4.60 -19.88 -9.87
CA GLY A 143 -3.91 -18.82 -10.61
C GLY A 143 -2.64 -18.30 -9.95
N PHE A 144 -2.21 -18.87 -8.82
CA PHE A 144 -0.94 -18.53 -8.17
C PHE A 144 0.16 -19.51 -8.52
N VAL A 145 1.41 -19.05 -8.50
CA VAL A 145 2.54 -19.94 -8.70
C VAL A 145 2.74 -20.86 -7.49
N VAL A 146 3.31 -22.04 -7.73
CA VAL A 146 3.70 -22.97 -6.65
C VAL A 146 4.67 -22.26 -5.70
N ARG A 147 4.44 -22.43 -4.40
CA ARG A 147 5.28 -21.80 -3.37
C ARG A 147 6.64 -22.47 -3.29
N SER A 148 7.68 -21.64 -3.25
CA SER A 148 9.07 -22.03 -3.04
C SER A 148 9.53 -21.72 -1.60
N ASP A 149 10.58 -22.41 -1.16
CA ASP A 149 11.24 -22.11 0.12
C ASP A 149 11.99 -20.77 0.11
N ASP A 150 12.31 -20.26 -1.08
CA ASP A 150 12.97 -18.98 -1.29
C ASP A 150 12.05 -18.03 -2.07
N VAL A 151 12.16 -16.73 -1.81
CA VAL A 151 11.34 -15.68 -2.44
C VAL A 151 12.21 -14.51 -2.87
N LEU A 152 11.77 -13.80 -3.89
CA LEU A 152 12.40 -12.57 -4.35
C LEU A 152 11.89 -11.40 -3.51
N PHE A 153 12.80 -10.68 -2.85
CA PHE A 153 12.47 -9.45 -2.15
C PHE A 153 12.64 -8.25 -3.07
N VAL A 154 11.58 -7.45 -3.22
CA VAL A 154 11.54 -6.33 -4.16
C VAL A 154 10.84 -5.12 -3.54
N LEU A 155 11.40 -3.93 -3.73
CA LEU A 155 10.75 -2.65 -3.44
C LEU A 155 10.21 -2.06 -4.74
N PHE A 156 8.93 -1.71 -4.77
CA PHE A 156 8.32 -1.03 -5.90
C PHE A 156 8.12 0.45 -5.59
N LYS A 157 8.58 1.30 -6.50
CA LYS A 157 8.12 2.68 -6.66
C LYS A 157 7.28 2.77 -7.93
N ARG A 158 6.80 3.98 -8.23
CA ARG A 158 5.97 4.26 -9.40
C ARG A 158 6.56 3.64 -10.68
N ASP A 159 7.76 4.05 -11.05
CA ASP A 159 8.41 3.65 -12.31
C ASP A 159 9.69 2.84 -12.09
N HIS A 160 9.96 2.42 -10.85
CA HIS A 160 11.18 1.70 -10.49
C HIS A 160 10.88 0.45 -9.65
N ALA A 161 11.65 -0.62 -9.87
CA ALA A 161 11.66 -1.82 -9.07
C ALA A 161 13.09 -2.12 -8.60
N PHE A 162 13.30 -2.19 -7.29
CA PHE A 162 14.59 -2.45 -6.67
C PHE A 162 14.62 -3.89 -6.15
N VAL A 163 15.31 -4.76 -6.86
CA VAL A 163 15.45 -6.18 -6.53
C VAL A 163 16.54 -6.35 -5.48
N ILE A 164 16.12 -6.60 -4.25
CA ILE A 164 17.00 -6.65 -3.07
C ILE A 164 17.79 -7.95 -3.08
N ASP A 165 17.13 -9.10 -2.97
CA ASP A 165 17.82 -10.39 -2.92
C ASP A 165 16.84 -11.56 -3.06
N ILE A 166 17.37 -12.78 -3.20
CA ILE A 166 16.64 -14.04 -3.03
C ILE A 166 16.89 -14.53 -1.61
N MET A 167 15.83 -14.64 -0.81
CA MET A 167 15.93 -14.96 0.60
C MET A 167 14.98 -16.10 0.99
N PRO A 168 15.29 -16.89 2.04
CA PRO A 168 14.37 -17.87 2.58
C PRO A 168 13.03 -17.23 2.96
N HIS A 169 11.94 -17.83 2.50
CA HIS A 169 10.57 -17.46 2.84
C HIS A 169 10.29 -17.64 4.35
N ARG A 170 11.12 -18.37 5.10
CA ARG A 170 11.01 -18.48 6.56
C ARG A 170 12.23 -17.84 7.22
N GLY A 171 11.97 -16.86 8.09
CA GLY A 171 12.99 -16.25 8.95
C GLY A 171 13.56 -14.92 8.45
N SER A 172 13.35 -14.55 7.20
CA SER A 172 13.94 -13.33 6.60
C SER A 172 13.11 -12.06 6.76
N TRP A 173 11.93 -12.15 7.39
CA TRP A 173 10.92 -11.07 7.43
C TRP A 173 11.32 -9.79 8.16
N ALA A 174 12.34 -9.84 9.01
CA ALA A 174 12.85 -8.69 9.76
C ALA A 174 14.39 -8.64 9.73
N SER A 175 14.99 -9.17 8.67
CA SER A 175 16.43 -9.28 8.57
C SER A 175 17.09 -7.92 8.33
N ALA A 176 18.14 -7.63 9.10
CA ALA A 176 18.97 -6.45 8.85
C ALA A 176 19.67 -6.50 7.47
N HIS A 177 19.79 -7.69 6.88
CA HIS A 177 20.38 -7.88 5.54
C HIS A 177 19.69 -7.02 4.49
N SER A 178 18.35 -7.05 4.40
CA SER A 178 17.63 -6.26 3.38
C SER A 178 17.91 -4.76 3.50
N ILE A 179 18.05 -4.26 4.72
CA ILE A 179 18.36 -2.84 4.99
C ILE A 179 19.79 -2.54 4.55
N LYS A 180 20.74 -3.41 4.87
CA LYS A 180 22.14 -3.29 4.44
C LYS A 180 22.26 -3.27 2.92
N VAL A 181 21.57 -4.17 2.22
CA VAL A 181 21.55 -4.22 0.75
C VAL A 181 21.07 -2.88 0.19
N ILE A 182 19.95 -2.36 0.71
CA ILE A 182 19.39 -1.09 0.23
C ILE A 182 20.36 0.08 0.46
N VAL A 183 20.96 0.19 1.66
CA VAL A 183 21.93 1.25 1.99
C VAL A 183 23.15 1.18 1.07
N ASN A 184 23.68 -0.01 0.81
CA ASN A 184 24.90 -0.18 0.02
C ASN A 184 24.69 0.09 -1.47
N ASN A 185 23.52 -0.29 -2.02
CA ASN A 185 23.27 -0.22 -3.45
C ASN A 185 22.57 1.08 -3.85
N TRP A 186 21.67 1.60 -3.02
CA TRP A 186 20.81 2.75 -3.36
C TRP A 186 20.66 3.75 -2.21
N PRO A 187 21.76 4.29 -1.64
CA PRO A 187 21.72 5.17 -0.47
C PRO A 187 20.93 6.47 -0.72
N MET A 188 20.82 6.91 -1.98
CA MET A 188 20.12 8.13 -2.37
C MET A 188 18.68 7.91 -2.86
N ALA A 189 18.18 6.67 -2.85
CA ALA A 189 16.85 6.34 -3.39
C ALA A 189 15.70 6.53 -2.38
N ASN A 190 15.97 7.02 -1.16
CA ASN A 190 14.98 7.23 -0.10
C ASN A 190 14.11 5.97 0.17
N LEU A 191 14.75 4.80 0.14
CA LEU A 191 14.12 3.51 0.40
C LEU A 191 14.21 3.12 1.89
N VAL A 192 15.19 3.67 2.60
CA VAL A 192 15.40 3.58 4.04
C VAL A 192 15.85 4.95 4.54
N TYR A 193 15.60 5.25 5.81
CA TYR A 193 15.80 6.60 6.34
C TYR A 193 16.93 6.62 7.36
N LYS A 194 18.02 7.34 7.06
CA LYS A 194 19.11 7.56 8.02
C LYS A 194 18.63 8.50 9.13
N VAL A 195 18.91 8.14 10.38
CA VAL A 195 18.59 8.97 11.56
C VAL A 195 19.76 9.91 11.81
N GLU A 196 19.59 11.17 11.41
CA GLU A 196 20.62 12.19 11.62
C GLU A 196 20.80 12.52 13.11
N GLY A 197 22.07 12.63 13.52
CA GLY A 197 22.44 12.91 14.91
C GLY A 197 22.45 11.70 15.85
N ALA A 198 22.03 10.52 15.40
CA ALA A 198 22.18 9.29 16.17
C ALA A 198 23.65 8.82 16.19
N VAL A 199 24.17 8.52 17.37
CA VAL A 199 25.56 8.03 17.58
C VAL A 199 25.66 6.51 17.75
N GLY A 200 24.54 5.80 17.63
CA GLY A 200 24.42 4.36 17.84
C GLY A 200 23.15 4.00 18.62
N LEU A 201 22.79 2.73 18.61
CA LEU A 201 21.67 2.21 19.40
C LEU A 201 22.14 1.85 20.81
N SER A 202 21.33 2.17 21.82
CA SER A 202 21.58 1.73 23.20
C SER A 202 21.55 0.21 23.36
N ARG A 203 20.87 -0.49 22.44
CA ARG A 203 20.84 -1.94 22.34
C ARG A 203 20.73 -2.36 20.88
N THR A 204 21.67 -3.19 20.42
CA THR A 204 21.55 -3.89 19.14
C THR A 204 20.58 -5.05 19.27
N LEU A 205 19.61 -5.14 18.36
CA LEU A 205 18.68 -6.26 18.26
C LEU A 205 19.22 -7.27 17.22
N ASN A 206 18.98 -8.56 17.45
CA ASN A 206 19.16 -9.57 16.40
C ASN A 206 17.88 -9.71 15.55
N ASP A 207 17.92 -10.50 14.46
CA ASP A 207 16.78 -10.69 13.56
C ASP A 207 15.54 -11.27 14.29
N SER A 208 15.75 -12.17 15.26
CA SER A 208 14.66 -12.76 16.05
C SER A 208 13.99 -11.74 16.98
N ASP A 209 14.77 -10.88 17.64
CA ASP A 209 14.26 -9.79 18.48
C ASP A 209 13.45 -8.80 17.64
N ARG A 210 13.97 -8.39 16.48
CA ARG A 210 13.27 -7.53 15.51
C ARG A 210 11.96 -8.16 15.05
N LEU A 211 11.98 -9.43 14.67
CA LEU A 211 10.79 -10.15 14.22
C LEU A 211 9.72 -10.18 15.32
N ARG A 212 10.12 -10.38 16.58
CA ARG A 212 9.20 -10.37 17.71
C ARG A 212 8.56 -9.00 17.91
N LEU A 213 9.33 -7.92 17.84
CA LEU A 213 8.81 -6.55 17.91
C LEU A 213 7.82 -6.27 16.77
N LEU A 214 8.18 -6.62 15.55
CA LEU A 214 7.34 -6.45 14.37
C LEU A 214 6.00 -7.18 14.53
N GLN A 215 6.03 -8.42 15.03
CA GLN A 215 4.83 -9.23 15.31
C GLN A 215 3.96 -8.69 16.44
N MET A 216 4.48 -7.76 17.24
CA MET A 216 3.75 -7.04 18.30
C MET A 216 3.30 -5.64 17.86
N GLY A 217 3.49 -5.26 16.59
CA GLY A 217 3.12 -3.95 16.08
C GLY A 217 4.10 -2.84 16.49
N ALA A 218 5.35 -3.20 16.82
CA ALA A 218 6.39 -2.26 17.20
C ALA A 218 7.42 -2.06 16.09
N ASN A 219 7.85 -0.81 15.92
CA ASN A 219 8.93 -0.42 15.01
C ASN A 219 10.29 -0.56 15.70
N PHE A 220 11.34 -0.73 14.89
CA PHE A 220 12.72 -0.81 15.36
C PHE A 220 13.66 -0.10 14.39
N MET A 221 14.83 0.29 14.89
CA MET A 221 15.94 0.80 14.08
C MET A 221 16.98 -0.29 13.83
N VAL A 222 17.77 -0.13 12.77
CA VAL A 222 18.91 -0.99 12.44
C VAL A 222 20.17 -0.14 12.43
N GLU A 223 21.18 -0.56 13.18
CA GLU A 223 22.50 0.06 13.15
C GLU A 223 23.38 -0.64 12.12
N LEU A 224 23.96 0.12 11.19
CA LEU A 224 24.87 -0.34 10.15
C LEU A 224 26.06 0.62 10.10
N ASP A 225 27.27 0.08 10.28
CA ASP A 225 28.53 0.81 10.19
C ASP A 225 28.54 2.14 10.99
N GLY A 226 27.98 2.09 12.21
CA GLY A 226 27.90 3.23 13.14
C GLY A 226 26.78 4.24 12.83
N SER A 227 25.97 4.01 11.79
CA SER A 227 24.79 4.82 11.47
C SER A 227 23.49 4.08 11.81
N CYS A 228 22.50 4.80 12.33
CA CYS A 228 21.17 4.25 12.61
C CYS A 228 20.22 4.53 11.45
N TYR A 229 19.44 3.51 11.07
CA TYR A 229 18.45 3.59 9.99
C TYR A 229 17.07 3.17 10.47
N PHE A 230 16.05 3.90 10.05
CA PHE A 230 14.66 3.45 10.03
C PHE A 230 14.42 2.63 8.75
N PRO A 231 14.06 1.35 8.86
CA PRO A 231 13.87 0.43 7.73
C PRO A 231 12.79 0.81 6.71
N GLY A 232 11.93 1.77 7.02
CA GLY A 232 10.80 2.17 6.18
C GLY A 232 9.86 3.13 6.93
N PRO A 233 8.63 3.33 6.42
CA PRO A 233 7.66 4.25 7.03
C PRO A 233 7.14 3.78 8.39
N GLY A 234 7.22 2.47 8.65
CA GLY A 234 6.78 1.87 9.90
C GLY A 234 5.29 1.52 9.94
N ILE A 235 4.91 0.87 11.04
CA ILE A 235 3.55 0.38 11.30
C ILE A 235 2.97 0.98 12.57
N SER A 236 1.63 1.02 12.65
CA SER A 236 0.90 1.24 13.89
C SER A 236 0.84 -0.03 14.75
N ALA A 237 0.34 0.09 15.98
CA ALA A 237 0.15 -1.05 16.88
C ALA A 237 -0.83 -2.12 16.32
N SER A 238 -1.71 -1.75 15.38
CA SER A 238 -2.60 -2.70 14.70
C SER A 238 -1.94 -3.43 13.51
N GLY A 239 -0.69 -3.06 13.18
CA GLY A 239 0.12 -3.62 12.10
C GLY A 239 -0.10 -2.98 10.73
N VAL A 240 -0.98 -1.98 10.63
CA VAL A 240 -1.20 -1.23 9.40
C VAL A 240 -0.06 -0.23 9.18
N SER A 241 0.33 0.00 7.93
CA SER A 241 1.34 1.00 7.59
C SER A 241 0.95 2.40 8.09
N ILE A 242 1.91 3.15 8.62
CA ILE A 242 1.70 4.55 9.01
C ILE A 242 1.28 5.39 7.80
N ASP A 243 1.81 5.10 6.61
CA ASP A 243 1.43 5.82 5.39
C ASP A 243 -0.03 5.56 5.00
N ALA A 244 -0.59 4.38 5.29
CA ALA A 244 -1.99 4.09 5.00
C ALA A 244 -2.93 4.91 5.90
N VAL A 245 -2.56 5.09 7.16
CA VAL A 245 -3.28 5.98 8.10
C VAL A 245 -3.21 7.42 7.61
N ARG A 246 -2.01 7.92 7.30
CA ARG A 246 -1.81 9.28 6.78
C ARG A 246 -2.55 9.53 5.46
N SER A 247 -2.65 8.51 4.61
CA SER A 247 -3.38 8.61 3.34
C SER A 247 -4.89 8.67 3.56
N ALA A 248 -5.43 7.93 4.54
CA ALA A 248 -6.82 8.04 4.94
C ALA A 248 -7.15 9.44 5.50
N ASP A 249 -6.31 9.96 6.40
CA ASP A 249 -6.45 11.30 6.94
C ASP A 249 -6.38 12.36 5.84
N HIS A 250 -5.47 12.20 4.88
CA HIS A 250 -5.33 13.11 3.76
C HIS A 250 -6.60 13.14 2.89
N VAL A 251 -7.18 11.99 2.57
CA VAL A 251 -8.46 11.92 1.84
C VAL A 251 -9.55 12.70 2.58
N MET A 252 -9.72 12.46 3.88
CA MET A 252 -10.75 13.14 4.68
C MET A 252 -10.54 14.65 4.73
N MET A 253 -9.28 15.09 4.89
CA MET A 253 -8.92 16.51 4.85
C MET A 253 -9.23 17.16 3.50
N GLU A 254 -8.97 16.47 2.38
CA GLU A 254 -9.32 16.99 1.05
C GLU A 254 -10.84 17.05 0.81
N LEU A 255 -11.60 16.10 1.35
CA LEU A 255 -13.07 16.15 1.30
C LEU A 255 -13.61 17.34 2.10
N GLU A 256 -13.07 17.59 3.29
CA GLU A 256 -13.43 18.76 4.10
C GLU A 256 -13.09 20.08 3.40
N ARG A 257 -11.88 20.19 2.84
CA ARG A 257 -11.44 21.36 2.06
C ARG A 257 -12.36 21.61 0.87
N PHE A 258 -12.71 20.56 0.13
CA PHE A 258 -13.62 20.67 -1.00
C PHE A 258 -15.00 21.16 -0.55
N ALA A 259 -15.56 20.58 0.51
CA ALA A 259 -16.88 20.97 1.02
C ALA A 259 -16.90 22.44 1.45
N LEU A 260 -15.90 22.87 2.23
CA LEU A 260 -15.76 24.26 2.67
C LEU A 260 -15.62 25.23 1.49
N ALA A 261 -14.78 24.91 0.51
CA ALA A 261 -14.58 25.75 -0.67
C ALA A 261 -15.86 25.88 -1.51
N ALA A 262 -16.53 24.75 -1.77
CA ALA A 262 -17.78 24.73 -2.52
C ALA A 262 -18.90 25.54 -1.83
N GLN A 263 -19.00 25.45 -0.50
CA GLN A 263 -20.01 26.19 0.26
C GLN A 263 -19.68 27.68 0.43
N SER A 264 -18.40 28.04 0.48
CA SER A 264 -17.96 29.43 0.67
C SER A 264 -17.98 30.24 -0.62
N ASP A 265 -17.75 29.60 -1.77
CA ASP A 265 -17.72 30.27 -3.07
C ASP A 265 -18.37 29.40 -4.16
N SER A 266 -19.57 29.81 -4.61
CA SER A 266 -20.25 29.13 -5.72
C SER A 266 -19.46 29.14 -7.04
N ASN A 267 -18.50 30.06 -7.21
CA ASN A 267 -17.63 30.10 -8.38
C ASN A 267 -16.55 29.00 -8.38
N PHE A 268 -16.17 28.50 -7.19
CA PHE A 268 -15.19 27.42 -7.06
C PHE A 268 -15.60 26.20 -7.88
N VAL A 269 -16.85 25.77 -7.72
CA VAL A 269 -17.39 24.64 -8.47
C VAL A 269 -17.78 25.02 -9.89
N SER A 270 -18.41 26.17 -10.09
CA SER A 270 -18.95 26.56 -11.41
C SER A 270 -17.87 26.82 -12.46
N SER A 271 -16.69 27.31 -12.06
CA SER A 271 -15.55 27.56 -12.96
C SER A 271 -15.16 26.31 -13.75
N ILE A 272 -15.07 25.15 -13.09
CA ILE A 272 -14.74 23.87 -13.74
C ILE A 272 -15.73 23.53 -14.86
N PHE A 273 -17.01 23.80 -14.66
CA PHE A 273 -18.02 23.58 -15.70
C PHE A 273 -17.89 24.58 -16.85
N VAL A 274 -17.77 25.87 -16.52
CA VAL A 274 -17.67 26.97 -17.51
C VAL A 274 -16.42 26.80 -18.38
N ASP A 275 -15.26 26.60 -17.76
CA ASP A 275 -13.97 26.49 -18.45
C ASP A 275 -13.91 25.29 -19.40
N ASN A 276 -14.73 24.25 -19.15
CA ASN A 276 -14.81 23.05 -19.96
C ASN A 276 -16.06 23.01 -20.87
N ASN A 277 -16.83 24.10 -20.96
CA ASN A 277 -18.09 24.18 -21.72
C ASN A 277 -19.10 23.08 -21.36
N ILE A 278 -19.18 22.70 -20.08
CA ILE A 278 -20.11 21.70 -19.56
C ILE A 278 -21.33 22.42 -18.97
N PRO A 279 -22.58 22.05 -19.33
CA PRO A 279 -23.76 22.59 -18.69
C PRO A 279 -23.75 22.33 -17.19
N ILE A 280 -23.92 23.40 -16.40
CA ILE A 280 -23.97 23.32 -14.94
C ILE A 280 -25.28 22.65 -14.50
N PRO A 281 -25.24 21.55 -13.73
CA PRO A 281 -26.43 20.98 -13.12
C PRO A 281 -27.09 21.94 -12.13
N ILE A 282 -28.43 21.95 -12.10
CA ILE A 282 -29.20 22.81 -11.17
C ILE A 282 -28.93 22.39 -9.72
N ASN A 283 -28.98 21.08 -9.46
CA ASN A 283 -28.72 20.47 -8.16
C ASN A 283 -27.44 19.64 -8.26
N LEU A 284 -26.37 20.10 -7.63
CA LEU A 284 -25.11 19.37 -7.64
C LEU A 284 -25.15 18.24 -6.61
N THR A 285 -24.66 17.08 -7.02
CA THR A 285 -24.42 15.94 -6.13
C THR A 285 -23.01 15.41 -6.39
N PHE A 286 -22.33 14.92 -5.36
CA PHE A 286 -20.95 14.49 -5.48
C PHE A 286 -20.80 13.07 -4.95
N LYS A 287 -20.21 12.18 -5.75
CA LYS A 287 -19.91 10.81 -5.38
C LYS A 287 -18.41 10.59 -5.27
N PHE A 288 -17.97 10.05 -4.13
CA PHE A 288 -16.57 9.70 -3.92
C PHE A 288 -16.11 8.59 -4.87
N TYR A 289 -14.86 8.71 -5.32
CA TYR A 289 -14.17 7.69 -6.11
C TYR A 289 -12.68 7.68 -5.75
N ILE A 290 -12.11 6.48 -5.58
CA ILE A 290 -10.67 6.26 -5.39
C ILE A 290 -10.22 5.03 -6.16
N ASP A 291 -9.03 5.12 -6.76
CA ASP A 291 -8.28 4.00 -7.31
C ASP A 291 -6.77 4.21 -7.12
N ALA A 292 -5.96 3.35 -7.75
CA ALA A 292 -4.50 3.44 -7.67
C ALA A 292 -3.90 4.73 -8.29
N SER A 293 -4.67 5.51 -9.05
CA SER A 293 -4.22 6.75 -9.71
C SER A 293 -4.53 8.02 -8.90
N GLY A 294 -5.37 7.90 -7.87
CA GLY A 294 -5.77 9.01 -7.00
C GLY A 294 -7.25 8.92 -6.61
N PHE A 295 -7.76 10.03 -6.08
CA PHE A 295 -9.14 10.11 -5.62
C PHE A 295 -9.77 11.47 -5.95
N GLY A 296 -11.10 11.50 -5.90
CA GLY A 296 -11.86 12.71 -6.09
C GLY A 296 -13.36 12.50 -5.98
N LEU A 297 -14.11 13.43 -6.57
CA LEU A 297 -15.56 13.44 -6.57
C LEU A 297 -16.09 13.45 -8.01
N ILE A 298 -17.11 12.65 -8.26
CA ILE A 298 -17.82 12.61 -9.55
C ILE A 298 -19.17 13.31 -9.37
N GLU A 299 -19.47 14.30 -10.21
CA GLU A 299 -20.83 14.81 -10.38
C GLU A 299 -21.53 13.90 -11.42
N PRO A 300 -22.53 13.11 -11.02
CA PRO A 300 -23.05 12.03 -11.85
C PRO A 300 -23.88 12.48 -13.06
N ASN A 301 -24.46 13.68 -13.02
CA ASN A 301 -25.33 14.17 -14.10
C ASN A 301 -24.51 14.70 -15.29
N SER A 302 -23.40 15.36 -15.02
CA SER A 302 -22.46 15.88 -16.01
C SER A 302 -21.29 14.93 -16.29
N GLN A 303 -21.11 13.92 -15.44
CA GLN A 303 -19.94 13.03 -15.40
C GLN A 303 -18.61 13.76 -15.20
N THR A 304 -18.65 14.95 -14.58
CA THR A 304 -17.45 15.73 -14.29
C THR A 304 -16.71 15.12 -13.10
N PHE A 305 -15.42 14.81 -13.28
CA PHE A 305 -14.55 14.34 -12.21
C PHE A 305 -13.71 15.48 -11.62
N PHE A 306 -14.01 15.83 -10.38
CA PHE A 306 -13.27 16.76 -9.54
C PHE A 306 -12.12 16.00 -8.89
N ARG A 307 -10.95 16.03 -9.53
CA ARG A 307 -9.76 15.37 -8.99
C ARG A 307 -9.23 16.18 -7.80
N LEU A 308 -9.26 15.58 -6.60
CA LEU A 308 -8.79 16.21 -5.37
C LEU A 308 -7.31 15.93 -5.12
N PHE A 309 -6.83 14.77 -5.56
CA PHE A 309 -5.43 14.40 -5.47
C PHE A 309 -5.00 13.62 -6.69
N ARG A 310 -3.75 13.86 -7.13
CA ARG A 310 -3.02 12.94 -8.01
C ARG A 310 -2.13 12.11 -7.11
N GLY A 311 -2.22 10.78 -7.22
CA GLY A 311 -1.28 9.88 -6.54
C GLY A 311 0.14 10.41 -6.69
N SER A 312 0.76 10.78 -5.56
CA SER A 312 2.15 11.25 -5.51
C SER A 312 3.10 10.12 -5.93
N ASP A 313 4.14 10.49 -6.66
CA ASP A 313 5.17 9.61 -7.21
C ASP A 313 6.01 8.90 -6.14
#